data_AF-A0A7C3A6A0-F1
#
_entry.id   AF-A0A7C3A6A0-F1
#
_cell.length_a   1.000
_cell.length_b   1.000
_cell.length_c   1.000
_cell.angle_alpha   90.00
_cell.angle_beta   90.00
_cell.angle_gamma   90.00
#
_symmetry.space_group_name_H-M   'P 1'
#
loop_
_entity.id
_entity.type
_entity.pdbx_description
1 polymer ?
#
loop_
_entity_poly.entity_id
_entity_poly.type
_entity_poly.pdbx_seq_one_letter_code
_entity_poly.pdbx_strand_id
1 'polypeptide(L)' 'SEEVKKTLEHLIEELRNAMFLVGANSIEKLKNVPLVITGKPLEWLRLRGFNPEIYARRSLK' A
#
# COMPACT_ATOMS: atom_id res chain seq x y z
N SER A 1 -6.36 22.52 17.74
CA SER A 1 -6.31 21.12 18.23
C SER A 1 -7.41 20.29 17.58
N GLU A 2 -8.66 20.76 17.57
CA GLU A 2 -9.80 19.99 17.02
C GLU A 2 -9.71 19.70 15.51
N GLU A 3 -9.24 20.67 14.72
CA GLU A 3 -9.02 20.47 13.28
C GLU A 3 -7.98 19.37 13.00
N VAL A 4 -6.89 19.34 13.78
CA VAL A 4 -5.85 18.31 13.67
C VAL A 4 -6.43 16.92 13.96
N LYS A 5 -7.27 16.80 15.00
CA LYS A 5 -7.94 15.52 15.30
C LYS A 5 -8.82 15.08 14.14
N LYS A 6 -9.64 15.97 13.60
CA LYS A 6 -10.51 15.67 12.46
C LYS A 6 -9.73 15.19 11.24
N THR A 7 -8.61 15.85 10.92
CA THR A 7 -7.74 15.41 9.82
C THR A 7 -7.14 14.03 10.08
N LEU A 8 -6.70 13.74 11.32
CA LEU A 8 -6.16 12.43 11.67
C LEU A 8 -7.23 11.34 11.61
N GLU A 9 -8.44 11.61 12.09
CA GLU A 9 -9.58 10.68 12.02
C GLU A 9 -9.93 10.35 10.57
N HIS A 10 -9.99 11.35 9.69
CA HIS A 10 -10.21 11.12 8.25
C HIS A 10 -9.11 10.25 7.64
N LEU A 11 -7.83 10.54 7.93
CA LEU A 11 -6.71 9.76 7.41
C LEU A 11 -6.76 8.29 7.87
N ILE A 12 -7.12 8.06 9.15
CA ILE A 12 -7.28 6.72 9.71
C ILE A 12 -8.41 5.98 9.00
N GLU A 13 -9.52 6.65 8.70
CA GLU A 13 -10.66 6.03 8.05
C GLU A 13 -10.41 5.73 6.57
N GLU A 14 -9.72 6.62 5.85
CA GLU A 14 -9.26 6.36 4.48
C GLU A 14 -8.30 5.16 4.42
N LEU A 15 -7.38 5.06 5.39
CA LEU A 15 -6.50 3.91 5.51
C LEU A 15 -7.28 2.62 5.75
N ARG A 16 -8.28 2.63 6.65
CA ARG A 16 -9.16 1.47 6.91
C ARG A 16 -9.95 1.08 5.67
N ASN A 17 -10.46 2.04 4.91
CA ASN A 17 -11.16 1.79 3.66
C ASN A 17 -10.25 1.13 2.61
N ALA A 18 -9.03 1.64 2.43
CA ALA A 18 -8.05 1.01 1.55
C ALA A 18 -7.71 -0.42 2.00
N MET A 19 -7.48 -0.61 3.31
CA MET A 19 -7.23 -1.92 3.93
C MET A 19 -8.39 -2.91 3.69
N PHE A 20 -9.63 -2.45 3.84
CA PHE A 20 -10.83 -3.25 3.56
C PHE A 20 -10.89 -3.70 2.10
N LEU A 21 -10.69 -2.79 1.15
CA LEU A 21 -10.77 -3.08 -0.29
C LEU A 21 -9.73 -4.10 -0.77
N VAL A 22 -8.57 -4.15 -0.11
CA VAL A 22 -7.49 -5.11 -0.43
C VAL A 22 -7.49 -6.35 0.46
N GLY A 23 -8.47 -6.50 1.36
CA GLY A 23 -8.60 -7.65 2.26
C GLY A 23 -7.55 -7.72 3.38
N ALA A 24 -6.95 -6.59 3.77
CA ALA A 24 -5.95 -6.52 4.82
C ALA A 24 -6.59 -6.13 6.17
N ASN A 25 -6.60 -7.05 7.14
CA ASN A 25 -7.13 -6.79 8.49
C ASN A 25 -6.09 -6.27 9.49
N SER A 26 -4.84 -6.08 9.06
CA SER A 26 -3.75 -5.54 9.87
C SER A 26 -2.75 -4.81 8.99
N ILE A 27 -1.95 -3.92 9.59
CA ILE A 27 -0.86 -3.22 8.88
C ILE A 27 0.15 -4.23 8.32
N GLU A 28 0.39 -5.33 9.02
CA GLU A 28 1.32 -6.35 8.56
C GLU A 28 0.79 -7.09 7.32
N LYS A 29 -0.52 -7.37 7.26
CA LYS A 29 -1.14 -7.87 6.03
C LYS A 29 -1.10 -6.83 4.91
N LEU A 30 -1.36 -5.55 5.22
CA LEU A 30 -1.35 -4.47 4.24
C LEU A 30 0.02 -4.35 3.53
N LYS A 31 1.14 -4.52 4.23
CA LYS A 31 2.48 -4.51 3.60
C LYS A 31 2.70 -5.64 2.58
N ASN A 32 1.94 -6.71 2.69
CA ASN A 32 2.08 -7.93 1.90
C ASN A 32 1.00 -8.09 0.83
N VAL A 33 0.06 -7.15 0.70
CA VAL A 33 -0.95 -7.19 -0.38
C VAL A 33 -0.25 -7.16 -1.75
N PRO A 34 -0.73 -7.93 -2.74
CA PRO A 34 -0.25 -7.80 -4.10
C PRO A 34 -0.55 -6.40 -4.65
N LEU A 35 0.43 -5.82 -5.34
CA LEU A 35 0.34 -4.49 -5.94
C LEU A 35 1.08 -4.44 -7.28
N VAL A 36 0.71 -3.47 -8.12
CA VAL A 36 1.35 -3.24 -9.42
C VAL A 36 2.06 -1.89 -9.39
N ILE A 37 3.35 -1.89 -9.73
CA ILE A 37 4.16 -0.67 -9.89
C ILE A 37 4.22 -0.33 -11.37
N THR A 38 3.87 0.91 -11.74
CA THR A 38 3.84 1.37 -13.15
C THR A 38 4.60 2.69 -13.32
N GLY A 39 4.88 3.07 -14.57
CA GLY A 39 5.49 4.36 -14.93
C GLY A 39 6.94 4.55 -14.46
N LYS A 40 7.32 5.80 -14.16
CA LYS A 40 8.70 6.17 -13.78
C LYS A 40 9.28 5.36 -12.61
N PRO A 41 8.53 5.04 -11.53
CA PRO A 41 9.03 4.19 -10.45
C PRO A 41 9.40 2.77 -10.93
N LEU A 42 8.63 2.19 -11.85
CA LEU A 42 8.92 0.86 -12.42
C LEU A 42 10.24 0.89 -13.19
N GLU A 43 10.42 1.90 -14.06
CA GLU A 43 11.65 2.09 -14.84
C GLU A 43 12.87 2.24 -13.92
N TRP A 44 12.75 3.08 -12.88
CA TRP A 44 13.81 3.31 -11.90
C TRP A 44 14.23 2.03 -11.17
N LEU A 45 13.25 1.25 -10.69
CA LEU A 45 13.53 0.00 -9.98
C LEU A 45 14.25 -1.01 -10.88
N ARG A 46 13.81 -1.14 -12.13
CA ARG A 46 14.46 -2.04 -13.11
C ARG A 46 15.88 -1.61 -13.43
N LEU A 47 16.13 -0.31 -13.65
CA LEU A 47 17.48 0.21 -13.92
C LEU A 47 18.45 -0.02 -12.75
N ARG A 48 17.94 -0.10 -11.51
CA ARG A 48 18.72 -0.43 -10.31
C ARG A 48 18.85 -1.93 -10.03
N GLY A 49 18.35 -2.78 -10.92
CA GLY A 49 18.46 -4.24 -10.79
C GLY A 49 17.48 -4.87 -9.80
N PHE A 50 16.41 -4.17 -9.39
CA PHE A 50 15.33 -4.79 -8.63
C PHE A 50 14.39 -5.58 -9.56
N ASN A 51 13.61 -6.50 -8.98
CA ASN A 51 12.57 -7.29 -9.65
C ASN A 51 11.17 -6.86 -9.15
N PRO A 52 10.55 -5.80 -9.72
CA PRO A 52 9.23 -5.31 -9.31
C PRO A 52 8.09 -6.31 -9.47
N GLU A 53 8.24 -7.31 -10.36
CA GLU A 53 7.22 -8.30 -10.66
C GLU A 53 6.91 -9.21 -9.46
N ILE A 54 7.79 -9.27 -8.45
CA ILE A 54 7.50 -9.97 -7.20
C ILE A 54 6.36 -9.31 -6.42
N TYR A 55 6.17 -7.99 -6.55
CA TYR A 55 5.13 -7.26 -5.83
C TYR A 55 3.73 -7.60 -6.34
N ALA A 56 3.61 -7.91 -7.64
CA ALA A 56 2.35 -8.31 -8.26
C ALA A 56 1.90 -9.72 -7.86
N ARG A 57 2.84 -10.57 -7.41
CA ARG A 57 2.58 -11.99 -7.09
C ARG A 57 2.59 -12.28 -5.59
N ARG A 58 2.62 -11.25 -4.73
CA ARG A 58 2.56 -11.46 -3.27
C ARG A 58 1.22 -12.09 -2.91
N SER A 59 1.24 -13.02 -1.97
CA SER A 59 0.02 -13.56 -1.37
C SER A 59 -0.12 -13.05 0.06
N LEU A 60 -1.36 -12.75 0.44
CA LEU A 60 -1.72 -12.60 1.83
C LEU A 60 -1.54 -13.96 2.50
N LYS A 61 -0.52 -14.10 3.34
CA LYS A 61 -0.39 -15.23 4.28
C LYS A 61 -1.34 -15.05 5.46
#